data_AF-A0A166SYJ1-F1
#
_entry.id   AF-A0A166SYJ1-F1
#
_cell.length_a   1.000
_cell.length_b   1.000
_cell.length_c   1.000
_cell.angle_alpha   90.00
_cell.angle_beta   90.00
_cell.angle_gamma   90.00
#
_symmetry.space_group_name_H-M   'P 1'
#
loop_
_entity.id
_entity.type
_entity.pdbx_description
1 polymer ?
#
loop_
_entity_poly.entity_id
_entity_poly.type
_entity_poly.pdbx_seq_one_letter_code
_entity_poly.pdbx_strand_id
1 'polypeptide(L)' 'MVGPTSKEERSSAMLRLKIAIVLLVGASGGLIAFHGGATPVVLVGAIIGGLILGVLLTWYLSRITR' A
#
# COMPACT_ATOMS: atom_id res chain seq x y z
N MET A 1 22.51 2.12 -24.48
CA MET A 1 22.10 1.57 -23.17
C MET A 1 21.96 2.76 -22.22
N VAL A 2 20.85 2.87 -21.50
CA VAL A 2 20.71 3.92 -20.47
C VAL A 2 21.64 3.60 -19.30
N GLY A 3 22.27 4.63 -18.73
CA GLY A 3 23.18 4.49 -17.59
C GLY A 3 22.49 3.97 -16.33
N PRO A 4 23.24 3.49 -15.33
CA PRO A 4 22.67 3.01 -14.09
C PRO A 4 21.90 4.13 -13.37
N THR A 5 20.68 3.82 -12.95
CA THR A 5 19.84 4.73 -12.16
C THR A 5 20.54 5.09 -10.86
N SER A 6 20.50 6.37 -10.46
CA SER A 6 21.08 6.82 -9.20
C SER A 6 20.37 6.16 -8.01
N LYS A 7 21.06 6.05 -6.86
CA LYS A 7 20.47 5.46 -5.65
C LYS A 7 19.30 6.31 -5.15
N GLU A 8 19.37 7.63 -5.32
CA GLU A 8 18.37 8.59 -4.89
C GLU A 8 17.09 8.47 -5.72
N GLU A 9 17.22 8.37 -7.05
CA GLU A 9 16.09 8.11 -7.96
C GLU A 9 15.43 6.77 -7.66
N ARG A 10 16.24 5.72 -7.44
CA ARG A 10 15.70 4.40 -7.10
C ARG A 10 14.94 4.42 -5.78
N SER A 11 15.45 5.10 -4.76
CA SER A 11 14.81 5.20 -3.44
C SER A 11 13.48 5.95 -3.51
N SER A 12 13.44 7.09 -4.21
CA SER A 12 12.22 7.89 -4.37
C SER A 12 11.16 7.16 -5.20
N ALA A 13 11.55 6.49 -6.28
CA ALA A 13 10.64 5.66 -7.08
C ALA A 13 10.07 4.48 -6.26
N MET A 14 10.92 3.81 -5.49
CA MET A 14 10.51 2.70 -4.63
C MET A 14 9.53 3.17 -3.53
N LEU A 15 9.76 4.34 -2.94
CA LEU A 15 8.83 4.92 -1.96
C LEU A 15 7.47 5.19 -2.58
N ARG A 16 7.42 5.80 -3.77
CA ARG A 16 6.16 6.06 -4.49
C ARG A 16 5.42 4.76 -4.80
N LEU A 17 6.14 3.74 -5.25
CA LEU A 17 5.55 2.42 -5.55
C LEU A 17 4.95 1.78 -4.28
N LYS A 18 5.67 1.82 -3.16
CA LYS A 18 5.16 1.32 -1.86
C LYS A 18 3.87 2.01 -1.47
N ILE A 19 3.82 3.34 -1.55
CA ILE A 19 2.63 4.13 -1.23
C ILE A 19 1.47 3.75 -2.17
N ALA A 20 1.72 3.66 -3.47
CA ALA A 20 0.69 3.30 -4.45
C ALA A 20 0.09 1.92 -4.18
N ILE A 21 0.93 0.92 -3.85
CA ILE A 21 0.47 -0.43 -3.51
C ILE A 21 -0.40 -0.41 -2.25
N VAL A 22 0.04 0.27 -1.19
CA VAL A 22 -0.72 0.36 0.06
C VAL A 22 -2.09 1.00 -0.17
N LEU A 23 -2.15 2.10 -0.91
CA LEU A 23 -3.40 2.77 -1.26
C LEU A 23 -4.32 1.86 -2.08
N LEU A 24 -3.76 1.15 -3.07
CA LEU A 24 -4.52 0.24 -3.92
C LEU A 24 -5.13 -0.90 -3.11
N VAL A 25 -4.38 -1.50 -2.19
CA VAL A 25 -4.86 -2.58 -1.32
C VAL A 25 -5.97 -2.08 -0.38
N GLY A 26 -5.78 -0.91 0.25
CA GLY A 26 -6.81 -0.31 1.10
C GLY A 26 -8.11 -0.01 0.34
N ALA A 27 -8.00 0.62 -0.83
CA ALA A 27 -9.15 0.90 -1.70
C ALA A 27 -9.84 -0.38 -2.18
N SER A 28 -9.06 -1.41 -2.53
CA SER A 28 -9.60 -2.72 -2.95
C SER A 28 -10.42 -3.37 -1.85
N GLY A 29 -9.93 -3.39 -0.60
CA GLY A 29 -10.69 -3.93 0.54
C GLY A 29 -12.02 -3.20 0.75
N GLY A 30 -12.02 -1.86 0.64
CA GLY A 30 -13.24 -1.06 0.70
C GLY A 30 -14.22 -1.37 -0.44
N LEU A 31 -13.72 -1.52 -1.66
CA LEU A 31 -14.53 -1.83 -2.83
C LEU A 31 -15.16 -3.23 -2.75
N ILE A 32 -14.43 -4.21 -2.22
CA ILE A 32 -14.93 -5.56 -1.96
C ILE A 32 -16.06 -5.50 -0.92
N ALA A 33 -15.84 -4.76 0.18
CA ALA A 33 -16.87 -4.57 1.21
C ALA A 33 -18.12 -3.88 0.65
N PHE A 34 -17.95 -2.87 -0.21
CA PHE A 34 -19.04 -2.18 -0.89
C PHE A 34 -19.88 -3.14 -1.74
N HIS A 35 -19.22 -3.93 -2.59
CA HIS A 35 -19.90 -4.91 -3.45
C HIS A 35 -20.57 -6.04 -2.65
N GLY A 36 -20.04 -6.35 -1.46
CA GLY A 36 -20.65 -7.29 -0.52
C GLY A 36 -21.85 -6.76 0.24
N GLY A 37 -22.29 -5.51 0.00
CA GLY A 37 -23.40 -4.88 0.71
C GLY A 37 -23.09 -4.52 2.16
N ALA A 38 -21.80 -4.34 2.48
CA ALA A 38 -21.37 -4.00 3.83
C ALA A 38 -21.91 -2.63 4.27
N THR A 39 -22.15 -2.48 5.57
CA THR A 39 -22.53 -1.18 6.14
C THR A 39 -21.40 -0.14 5.96
N PRO A 40 -21.70 1.16 5.96
CA PRO A 40 -20.68 2.21 5.80
C PRO A 40 -19.54 2.10 6.81
N VAL A 41 -19.84 1.67 8.04
CA VAL A 41 -18.86 1.46 9.10
C VAL A 41 -17.87 0.34 8.73
N VAL A 42 -18.39 -0.77 8.22
CA VAL A 42 -17.55 -1.91 7.80
C VAL A 42 -16.71 -1.54 6.58
N LEU A 43 -17.26 -0.78 5.64
CA LEU A 43 -16.52 -0.28 4.48
C LEU A 43 -15.31 0.58 4.88
N VAL A 44 -15.53 1.56 5.77
CA VAL A 44 -14.45 2.41 6.29
C VAL A 44 -13.45 1.59 7.08
N GLY A 45 -13.93 0.63 7.89
CA GLY A 45 -13.08 -0.32 8.61
C GLY A 45 -12.20 -1.17 7.68
N ALA A 46 -12.73 -1.63 6.56
CA ALA A 46 -11.99 -2.42 5.57
C ALA A 46 -10.89 -1.59 4.90
N ILE A 47 -11.19 -0.33 4.55
CA ILE A 47 -10.19 0.59 3.98
C ILE A 47 -9.08 0.86 4.99
N ILE A 48 -9.44 1.28 6.22
CA ILE A 48 -8.47 1.60 7.27
C ILE A 48 -7.64 0.37 7.63
N GLY A 49 -8.28 -0.79 7.79
CA GLY A 49 -7.60 -2.05 8.08
C GLY A 49 -6.62 -2.44 6.98
N GLY A 50 -7.02 -2.33 5.71
CA GLY A 50 -6.15 -2.57 4.55
C GLY A 50 -4.96 -1.62 4.50
N LEU A 51 -5.17 -0.32 4.77
CA LEU A 51 -4.10 0.67 4.83
C LEU A 51 -3.12 0.38 5.97
N ILE A 52 -3.61 0.14 7.18
CA ILE A 52 -2.78 -0.18 8.35
C ILE A 52 -1.95 -1.43 8.08
N LEU A 53 -2.58 -2.50 7.58
CA LEU A 53 -1.88 -3.74 7.26
C LEU A 53 -0.83 -3.52 6.15
N GLY A 54 -1.17 -2.79 5.09
CA GLY A 54 -0.25 -2.46 4.01
C GLY A 54 0.97 -1.67 4.47
N VAL A 55 0.77 -0.65 5.32
CA VAL A 55 1.87 0.12 5.92
C VAL A 55 2.73 -0.78 6.82
N LEU A 56 2.09 -1.59 7.67
CA LEU A 56 2.79 -2.44 8.64
C LEU A 56 3.66 -3.49 7.93
N LEU A 57 3.12 -4.14 6.89
CA LEU A 57 3.88 -5.08 6.06
C LEU A 57 5.02 -4.39 5.34
N THR A 58 4.78 -3.22 4.75
CA THR A 58 5.82 -2.45 4.05
C THR A 58 6.96 -2.04 5.00
N TRP A 59 6.61 -1.62 6.21
CA TRP A 59 7.57 -1.29 7.27
C TRP A 59 8.37 -2.51 7.70
N TYR A 60 7.70 -3.63 7.94
CA TYR A 60 8.31 -4.90 8.33
C TYR A 60 9.30 -5.39 7.28
N LEU A 61 8.89 -5.43 6.00
CA LEU A 61 9.77 -5.79 4.89
C LEU A 61 10.97 -4.84 4.79
N SER A 62 10.73 -3.53 4.92
CA SER A 62 11.82 -2.55 4.87
C SER A 62 12.79 -2.66 6.04
N ARG A 63 12.36 -3.26 7.15
CA ARG A 63 13.19 -3.50 8.33
C ARG A 63 14.02 -4.77 8.23
N ILE A 64 13.52 -5.81 7.57
CA ILE A 64 14.24 -7.08 7.39
C ILE A 64 15.23 -7.00 6.22
N THR A 65 14.87 -6.29 5.15
CA THR A 65 15.73 -6.16 3.96
C THR A 65 16.80 -5.07 4.12
N ARG A 66 16.82 -4.37 5.26
CA ARG A 66 17.91 -3.46 5.66
C ARG A 66 18.97 -4.23 6.42
#